data_AF-A0A3M8DNZ0-F1
#
_entry.id   AF-A0A3M8DNZ0-F1
#
_cell.length_a   1.000
_cell.length_b   1.000
_cell.length_c   1.000
_cell.angle_alpha   90.00
_cell.angle_beta   90.00
_cell.angle_gamma   90.00
#
_symmetry.space_group_name_H-M   'P 1'
#
loop_
_entity.id
_entity.type
_entity.pdbx_description
1 polymer ?
#
loop_
_entity_poly.entity_id
_entity_poly.type
_entity_poly.pdbx_seq_one_letter_code
_entity_poly.pdbx_strand_id
1 'polypeptide(L)'
;MIPALLFIGFGVSFTIPALMAAVISAVSKELAGTASGALNSSRQLGAVLGVALTGALLEATGSFLAGFHAALFATSLILLAGGLLSYAFIGRDKQ
;
A
#
# COMPACT_ATOMS: atom_id res chain seq x y z
N MET A 1 -18.25 -11.56 -0.08
CA MET A 1 -17.39 -10.70 0.78
C MET A 1 -16.42 -11.49 1.64
N ILE A 2 -16.81 -12.60 2.28
CA ILE A 2 -15.89 -13.42 3.11
C ILE A 2 -14.61 -13.84 2.37
N PRO A 3 -14.65 -14.38 1.14
CA PRO A 3 -13.43 -14.74 0.42
C PRO A 3 -12.51 -13.52 0.17
N ALA A 4 -13.08 -12.38 -0.19
CA ALA A 4 -12.31 -11.15 -0.43
C ALA A 4 -11.62 -10.64 0.84
N LEU A 5 -12.31 -10.68 1.98
CA LEU A 5 -11.72 -10.29 3.27
C LEU A 5 -10.58 -11.23 3.68
N LEU A 6 -10.70 -12.54 3.40
CA LEU A 6 -9.63 -13.50 3.63
C LEU A 6 -8.38 -13.18 2.78
N PHE A 7 -8.56 -12.87 1.49
CA PHE A 7 -7.43 -12.50 0.61
C PHE A 7 -6.76 -11.21 1.05
N ILE A 8 -7.54 -10.20 1.45
CA ILE A 8 -7.00 -8.93 1.98
C ILE A 8 -6.19 -9.20 3.26
N GLY A 9 -6.78 -9.92 4.23
CA GLY A 9 -6.10 -10.25 5.49
C GLY A 9 -4.81 -11.02 5.26
N PHE A 10 -4.87 -12.07 4.43
CA PHE A 10 -3.70 -12.87 4.06
C PHE A 10 -2.58 -12.02 3.45
N GLY A 11 -2.88 -11.21 2.43
CA GLY A 11 -1.88 -10.38 1.76
C GLY A 11 -1.23 -9.34 2.68
N VAL A 12 -2.05 -8.68 3.52
CA VAL A 12 -1.57 -7.66 4.46
C VAL A 12 -0.65 -8.28 5.53
N SER A 13 -0.98 -9.48 6.02
CA SER A 13 -0.17 -10.19 7.03
C SER A 13 1.25 -10.50 6.56
N PHE A 14 1.49 -10.72 5.27
CA PHE A 14 2.84 -10.88 4.74
C PHE A 14 3.52 -9.56 4.40
N THR A 15 2.75 -8.59 3.90
CA THR A 15 3.30 -7.32 3.40
C THR A 15 3.89 -6.48 4.52
N ILE A 16 3.22 -6.38 5.67
CA ILE A 16 3.67 -5.52 6.77
C ILE A 16 5.02 -5.99 7.36
N PRO A 17 5.21 -7.26 7.76
CA PRO A 17 6.49 -7.73 8.27
C PRO A 17 7.61 -7.66 7.23
N ALA A 18 7.32 -8.01 5.97
CA ALA A 18 8.30 -7.96 4.89
C ALA A 18 8.81 -6.52 4.65
N LEU A 19 7.91 -5.54 4.62
CA LEU A 19 8.25 -4.13 4.46
C LEU A 19 9.11 -3.62 5.62
N MET A 20 8.74 -3.94 6.86
CA MET A 20 9.52 -3.56 8.04
C MET A 20 10.93 -4.15 8.01
N ALA A 21 11.05 -5.44 7.68
CA ALA A 21 12.34 -6.11 7.57
C ALA A 21 13.21 -5.46 6.47
N ALA A 22 12.64 -5.21 5.29
CA ALA A 22 13.35 -4.58 4.18
C ALA A 22 13.90 -3.20 4.56
N VAL A 23 13.05 -2.31 5.11
CA VAL A 23 13.44 -0.93 5.47
C VAL A 23 14.50 -0.91 6.58
N ILE A 24 14.34 -1.69 7.64
CA ILE A 24 15.30 -1.70 8.75
C ILE A 24 16.62 -2.38 8.35
N SER A 25 16.59 -3.37 7.46
CA SER A 25 17.81 -4.00 6.94
C SER A 25 18.63 -3.11 6.01
N ALA A 26 18.02 -2.07 5.42
CA ALA A 26 18.65 -1.17 4.46
C ALA A 26 19.41 0.00 5.11
N VAL A 27 19.33 0.16 6.43
CA VAL A 27 19.94 1.28 7.16
C VAL A 27 20.82 0.81 8.31
N SER A 28 21.77 1.64 8.74
CA SER A 28 22.56 1.37 9.95
C SER A 28 21.69 1.49 11.21
N LYS A 29 22.13 0.87 12.32
CA LYS A 29 21.36 0.86 13.57
C LYS A 29 21.09 2.27 14.12
N GLU A 30 22.02 3.20 13.90
CA GLU A 30 21.90 4.59 14.36
C GLU A 30 20.78 5.34 13.62
N LEU A 31 20.42 4.91 12.39
CA LEU A 31 19.39 5.52 11.55
C LEU A 31 18.04 4.80 11.62
N ALA A 32 17.93 3.70 12.37
CA ALA A 32 16.70 2.90 12.46
C ALA A 32 15.47 3.73 12.90
N GLY A 33 15.67 4.70 13.80
CA GLY A 33 14.62 5.64 14.23
C GLY A 33 14.13 6.52 13.08
N THR A 34 15.04 7.09 12.30
CA THR A 34 14.73 7.93 11.12
C THR A 34 14.02 7.12 10.04
N ALA A 35 14.49 5.90 9.76
CA ALA A 35 13.87 5.00 8.78
C ALA A 35 12.44 4.60 9.19
N SER A 36 12.23 4.26 10.47
CA SER A 36 10.90 3.98 11.02
C SER A 36 9.98 5.21 10.96
N GLY A 37 10.50 6.39 11.29
CA GLY A 37 9.79 7.66 11.16
C GLY A 37 9.34 7.94 9.73
N ALA A 38 10.27 7.83 8.76
CA ALA A 38 9.98 8.00 7.34
C ALA A 38 8.94 6.99 6.83
N LEU A 39 9.06 5.72 7.25
CA LEU A 39 8.10 4.67 6.90
C LEU A 39 6.70 4.97 7.48
N ASN A 40 6.63 5.45 8.73
CA ASN A 40 5.37 5.82 9.35
C ASN A 40 4.72 7.03 8.67
N SER A 41 5.50 8.07 8.35
CA SER A 41 5.02 9.22 7.59
C SER A 41 4.51 8.82 6.20
N SER A 42 5.21 7.89 5.53
CA SER A 42 4.78 7.34 4.24
C SER A 42 3.45 6.60 4.35
N ARG A 43 3.24 5.80 5.41
CA ARG A 43 1.95 5.14 5.65
C ARG A 43 0.83 6.13 5.91
N GLN A 44 1.08 7.16 6.71
CA GLN A 44 0.08 8.19 7.01
C GLN A 44 -0.31 8.97 5.75
N LEU A 45 0.67 9.38 4.93
CA LEU A 45 0.40 9.98 3.63
C LEU A 45 -0.44 9.06 2.74
N GLY A 46 -0.06 7.78 2.66
CA GLY A 46 -0.82 6.78 1.91
C GLY A 46 -2.26 6.63 2.41
N ALA A 47 -2.49 6.64 3.72
CA ALA A 47 -3.83 6.57 4.31
C ALA A 47 -4.69 7.79 3.95
N VAL A 48 -4.12 9.00 4.08
CA VAL A 48 -4.82 10.25 3.72
C VAL A 48 -5.16 10.28 2.23
N LEU A 49 -4.20 9.96 1.36
CA LEU A 49 -4.41 9.89 -0.09
C LEU A 49 -5.45 8.83 -0.46
N GLY A 50 -5.38 7.64 0.17
CA GLY A 50 -6.33 6.57 -0.07
C GLY A 50 -7.77 6.99 0.22
N VAL A 51 -8.00 7.62 1.39
CA VAL A 51 -9.32 8.13 1.78
C VAL A 51 -9.78 9.27 0.85
N ALA A 52 -8.91 10.22 0.52
CA ALA A 52 -9.26 11.35 -0.34
C ALA A 52 -9.64 10.89 -1.77
N LEU A 53 -8.85 9.99 -2.36
CA LEU A 53 -9.08 9.48 -3.72
C LEU A 53 -10.34 8.63 -3.80
N THR A 54 -10.55 7.71 -2.86
CA THR A 54 -11.78 6.91 -2.82
C THR A 54 -13.01 7.78 -2.58
N GLY A 55 -12.95 8.74 -1.64
CA GLY A 55 -14.03 9.71 -1.40
C GLY A 55 -14.39 10.52 -2.63
N ALA A 56 -13.40 11.06 -3.34
CA ALA A 56 -13.61 11.81 -4.58
C ALA A 56 -14.27 10.97 -5.68
N LEU A 57 -13.88 9.69 -5.83
CA LEU A 57 -14.49 8.79 -6.81
C LEU A 57 -15.94 8.42 -6.46
N LEU A 58 -16.24 8.31 -5.16
CA LEU A 58 -17.60 8.09 -4.68
C LEU A 58 -18.51 9.27 -5.03
N GLU A 59 -18.01 10.50 -4.93
CA GLU A 59 -18.76 11.73 -5.25
C GLU A 59 -18.93 11.93 -6.77
N ALA A 60 -17.88 11.67 -7.57
CA ALA A 60 -17.83 12.01 -8.99
C ALA A 60 -18.76 11.21 -9.91
N THR A 61 -19.26 10.05 -9.47
CA THR A 61 -19.92 9.07 -10.35
C THR A 61 -21.45 9.15 -10.35
N GLY A 62 -22.06 10.05 -9.56
CA GLY A 62 -23.51 10.25 -9.49
C GLY A 62 -24.31 9.09 -8.89
N SER A 63 -23.68 7.94 -8.64
CA SER A 63 -24.23 6.77 -7.97
C SER A 63 -23.18 6.14 -7.08
N PHE A 64 -23.54 5.91 -5.81
CA PHE A 64 -22.64 5.30 -4.82
C PHE A 64 -22.06 3.97 -5.30
N LEU A 65 -22.87 3.11 -5.95
CA LEU A 65 -22.41 1.81 -6.42
C LEU A 65 -21.40 1.92 -7.56
N ALA A 66 -21.61 2.87 -8.48
CA ALA A 66 -20.67 3.13 -9.57
C ALA A 66 -19.34 3.68 -9.02
N GLY A 67 -19.40 4.60 -8.07
CA GLY A 67 -18.23 5.17 -7.39
C GLY A 67 -17.46 4.14 -6.58
N PHE A 68 -18.17 3.25 -5.90
CA PHE A 68 -17.57 2.13 -5.18
C PHE A 68 -16.79 1.19 -6.11
N HIS A 69 -17.36 0.81 -7.26
CA HIS A 69 -16.64 0.01 -8.26
C HIS A 69 -15.43 0.76 -8.85
N ALA A 70 -15.58 2.04 -9.18
CA ALA A 70 -14.49 2.87 -9.68
C ALA A 70 -13.33 2.97 -8.66
N ALA A 71 -13.68 3.18 -7.38
CA ALA A 71 -12.73 3.23 -6.28
C ALA A 71 -11.98 1.90 -6.07
N LEU A 72 -12.69 0.76 -6.14
CA LEU A 72 -12.06 -0.56 -6.07
C LEU A 72 -11.12 -0.81 -7.24
N PHE A 73 -11.52 -0.44 -8.47
CA PHE A 73 -10.69 -0.62 -9.66
C PHE A 73 -9.43 0.24 -9.59
N ALA A 74 -9.57 1.53 -9.26
CA ALA A 74 -8.43 2.43 -9.09
C ALA A 74 -7.47 1.94 -8.00
N THR A 75 -7.99 1.54 -6.84
CA THR A 75 -7.19 0.99 -5.73
C THR A 75 -6.46 -0.29 -6.15
N SER A 76 -7.14 -1.18 -6.88
CA SER A 76 -6.54 -2.40 -7.40
C SER A 76 -5.38 -2.12 -8.35
N LEU A 77 -5.54 -1.16 -9.28
CA LEU A 77 -4.46 -0.77 -10.19
C LEU A 77 -3.27 -0.16 -9.45
N ILE A 78 -3.52 0.70 -8.45
CA ILE A 78 -2.46 1.31 -7.63
C ILE A 78 -1.68 0.24 -6.86
N LEU A 79 -2.38 -0.72 -6.23
CA LEU A 79 -1.74 -1.82 -5.50
C LEU A 79 -0.98 -2.77 -6.43
N LEU A 80 -1.52 -3.09 -7.61
CA LEU A 80 -0.84 -3.90 -8.61
C LEU A 80 0.43 -3.21 -9.13
N ALA A 81 0.36 -1.92 -9.45
CA ALA A 81 1.52 -1.14 -9.87
C ALA A 81 2.59 -1.09 -8.76
N GLY A 82 2.18 -0.83 -7.50
CA GLY A 82 3.08 -0.85 -6.36
C GLY A 82 3.72 -2.22 -6.12
N GLY A 83 2.96 -3.30 -6.30
CA GLY A 83 3.46 -4.68 -6.23
C GLY A 83 4.44 -5.01 -7.35
N LEU A 84 4.17 -4.58 -8.59
CA LEU A 84 5.07 -4.75 -9.73
C LEU A 84 6.37 -3.95 -9.57
N LEU A 85 6.28 -2.70 -9.10
CA LEU A 85 7.47 -1.91 -8.78
C LEU A 85 8.28 -2.57 -7.66
N SER A 86 7.62 -3.01 -6.60
CA SER A 86 8.29 -3.75 -5.52
C SER A 86 8.99 -5.00 -6.07
N TYR A 87 8.31 -5.81 -6.89
CA TYR A 87 8.90 -6.98 -7.53
C TYR A 87 10.09 -6.64 -8.45
N ALA A 88 9.99 -5.55 -9.21
CA ALA A 88 11.03 -5.14 -10.14
C ALA A 88 12.29 -4.59 -9.44
N PHE A 89 12.15 -3.95 -8.27
CA PHE A 89 13.26 -3.25 -7.60
C PHE A 89 13.77 -3.94 -6.32
N ILE A 90 12.91 -4.63 -5.56
CA ILE A 90 13.34 -5.42 -4.38
C ILE A 90 13.93 -6.74 -4.86
N GLY A 91 15.27 -6.82 -4.87
CA GLY A 91 16.02 -8.05 -5.17
C GLY A 91 17.07 -7.93 -6.28
N ARG A 92 17.15 -6.80 -6.99
CA ARG A 92 18.20 -6.58 -8.02
C ARG A 92 19.54 -6.13 -7.45
N ASP A 93 19.60 -5.74 -6.19
CA ASP A 93 20.81 -5.24 -5.50
C ASP A 93 21.78 -6.35 -5.04
N LYS A 94 21.60 -7.58 -5.53
CA LYS A 94 22.48 -8.74 -5.26
C LYS A 94 23.18 -9.29 -6.51
N GLN A 95 23.21 -8.54 -7.62
CA GLN A 95 24.01 -8.90 -8.80
C GLN A 95 25.21 -7.98 -8.95
#